data_AF-A0A392P0S9-F1
#
_entry.id   AF-A0A392P0S9-F1
#
_cell.length_a   1.000
_cell.length_b   1.000
_cell.length_c   1.000
_cell.angle_alpha   90.00
_cell.angle_beta   90.00
_cell.angle_gamma   90.00
#
_symmetry.space_group_name_H-M   'P 1'
#
loop_
_entity.id
_entity.type
_entity.pdbx_description
1 polymer ?
#
loop_
_entity_poly.entity_id
_entity_poly.type
_entity_poly.pdbx_seq_one_letter_code
_entity_poly.pdbx_strand_id
1 'polypeptide(L)'
;YISITGGFKSDAATEIVFSGKAQPGITATDVNVDEVRMVVDESQLGFGFNRKNEIINGKAAVIGFLLLLDFELLTGKGLLKGTGFLDFIYSASNALN
;
A
#
# COMPACT_ATOMS: atom_id res chain seq x y z
N TYR A 1 -22.94 -25.63 -33.68
CA TYR A 1 -22.35 -26.80 -34.38
C TYR A 1 -21.25 -26.28 -35.28
N ILE A 2 -20.02 -26.79 -35.19
CA ILE A 2 -18.92 -26.39 -36.09
C ILE A 2 -18.66 -27.57 -37.03
N SER A 3 -18.82 -27.37 -38.34
CA SER A 3 -18.51 -28.38 -39.35
C SER A 3 -17.31 -27.93 -40.19
N ILE A 4 -16.28 -28.78 -40.27
CA ILE A 4 -15.12 -28.57 -41.14
C ILE A 4 -15.25 -29.54 -42.31
N THR A 5 -15.76 -29.03 -43.44
CA THR A 5 -15.82 -29.79 -44.68
C THR A 5 -14.56 -29.49 -45.48
N GLY A 6 -13.58 -30.39 -45.40
CA GLY A 6 -12.30 -30.27 -46.09
C GLY A 6 -12.43 -30.49 -47.60
N GLY A 7 -11.86 -29.55 -48.37
CA GLY A 7 -11.58 -29.70 -49.79
C GLY A 7 -10.19 -29.14 -50.09
N PHE A 8 -9.27 -30.03 -50.43
CA PHE A 8 -7.87 -29.72 -50.78
C PHE A 8 -7.81 -28.82 -52.03
N LYS A 9 -7.44 -27.56 -51.85
CA LYS A 9 -6.59 -26.78 -52.77
C LYS A 9 -6.08 -25.55 -52.01
N SER A 10 -4.76 -25.47 -51.95
CA SER A 10 -3.97 -24.40 -51.35
C SER A 10 -4.36 -23.03 -51.88
N ASP A 11 -4.39 -22.04 -50.98
CA ASP A 11 -4.38 -20.59 -51.21
C ASP A 11 -5.69 -19.79 -51.05
N ALA A 12 -6.72 -20.36 -50.41
CA ALA A 12 -7.91 -19.61 -50.02
C ALA A 12 -8.20 -19.81 -48.53
N ALA A 13 -8.37 -18.70 -47.81
CA ALA A 13 -8.58 -18.63 -46.37
C ALA A 13 -9.60 -19.65 -45.86
N THR A 14 -9.27 -20.35 -44.77
CA THR A 14 -10.22 -21.19 -44.04
C THR A 14 -11.25 -20.27 -43.37
N GLU A 15 -12.41 -20.10 -44.00
CA GLU A 15 -13.52 -19.33 -43.47
C GLU A 15 -14.24 -20.14 -42.38
N ILE A 16 -14.22 -19.63 -41.14
CA ILE A 16 -15.00 -20.18 -40.04
C ILE A 16 -16.43 -19.66 -40.20
N VAL A 17 -17.28 -20.45 -40.86
CA VAL A 17 -18.70 -20.11 -41.03
C VAL A 17 -19.44 -20.37 -39.71
N PHE A 18 -19.66 -19.31 -38.94
CA PHE A 18 -20.46 -19.37 -37.71
C PHE A 18 -21.95 -19.32 -38.07
N SER A 19 -22.60 -20.49 -38.13
CA SER A 19 -24.05 -20.62 -38.36
C SER A 19 -24.85 -20.31 -37.08
N GLY A 20 -24.71 -19.07 -36.62
CA GLY A 20 -25.49 -18.48 -35.54
C GLY A 20 -25.74 -17.01 -35.88
N LYS A 21 -26.88 -16.44 -35.46
CA LYS A 21 -27.17 -15.02 -35.66
C LYS A 21 -26.03 -14.21 -35.01
N ALA A 22 -25.12 -13.68 -35.81
CA ALA A 22 -24.07 -12.79 -35.32
C ALA A 22 -24.74 -11.46 -34.95
N GLN A 23 -24.86 -11.20 -33.64
CA GLN A 23 -25.37 -9.94 -33.13
C GLN A 23 -24.32 -8.87 -33.44
N PRO A 24 -24.61 -7.85 -34.27
CA PRO A 24 -23.65 -6.80 -34.57
C PRO A 24 -23.28 -6.06 -33.27
N GLY A 25 -21.98 -6.03 -32.93
CA GLY A 25 -21.47 -5.29 -31.77
C GLY A 25 -20.69 -6.11 -30.75
N ILE A 26 -20.86 -7.45 -30.70
CA ILE A 26 -20.10 -8.30 -29.77
C ILE A 26 -18.90 -8.89 -30.53
N THR A 27 -17.75 -8.27 -30.36
CA THR A 27 -16.46 -8.77 -30.88
C THR A 27 -15.73 -9.48 -29.73
N ALA A 28 -14.85 -10.45 -29.99
CA ALA A 28 -14.12 -11.16 -28.91
C ALA A 28 -13.21 -10.26 -28.05
N THR A 29 -13.04 -8.99 -28.43
CA THR A 29 -12.37 -7.93 -27.66
C THR A 29 -13.31 -7.23 -26.66
N ASP A 30 -14.62 -7.48 -26.74
CA ASP A 30 -15.65 -6.92 -25.86
C ASP A 30 -15.85 -7.83 -24.63
N VAL A 31 -14.74 -8.29 -24.07
CA VAL A 31 -14.73 -8.87 -22.74
C VAL A 31 -14.56 -7.69 -21.80
N ASN A 32 -15.59 -7.41 -20.99
CA ASN A 32 -15.49 -6.47 -19.88
C ASN A 32 -14.52 -7.03 -18.85
N VAL A 33 -13.22 -6.92 -19.13
CA VAL A 33 -12.16 -7.23 -18.18
C VAL A 33 -12.16 -6.08 -17.19
N ASP A 34 -12.82 -6.28 -16.05
CA ASP A 34 -12.59 -5.42 -14.90
C ASP A 34 -11.10 -5.52 -14.57
N GLU A 35 -10.39 -4.41 -14.73
CA GLU A 35 -9.00 -4.31 -14.31
C GLU A 35 -8.94 -4.74 -12.84
N VAL A 36 -8.09 -5.72 -12.53
CA VAL A 36 -7.89 -6.16 -11.16
C VAL A 36 -7.21 -5.02 -10.41
N ARG A 37 -8.02 -4.17 -9.79
CA ARG A 37 -7.54 -3.14 -8.87
C ARG A 37 -7.27 -3.79 -7.54
N MET A 38 -6.10 -3.49 -6.97
CA MET A 38 -5.82 -3.77 -5.57
C MET A 38 -6.83 -2.97 -4.73
N VAL A 39 -7.86 -3.65 -4.22
CA VAL A 39 -8.78 -3.07 -3.24
C VAL A 39 -8.09 -3.11 -1.89
N VAL A 40 -7.30 -2.07 -1.62
CA VAL A 40 -6.82 -1.79 -0.27
C VAL A 40 -7.98 -1.14 0.47
N ASP A 41 -8.61 -1.89 1.37
CA ASP A 41 -9.63 -1.34 2.24
C ASP A 41 -8.98 -0.46 3.31
N GLU A 42 -8.80 0.83 3.01
CA GLU A 42 -8.35 1.85 3.96
C GLU A 42 -9.37 2.10 5.09
N SER A 43 -10.60 1.60 4.94
CA SER A 43 -11.68 1.75 5.94
C SER A 43 -11.67 0.65 7.00
N GLN A 44 -10.97 -0.46 6.75
CA GLN A 44 -10.60 -1.40 7.80
C GLN A 44 -9.58 -0.72 8.71
N LEU A 45 -10.09 -0.15 9.81
CA LEU A 45 -9.40 0.39 10.99
C LEU A 45 -8.53 -0.67 11.73
N GLY A 46 -8.01 -1.66 11.01
CA GLY A 46 -7.19 -2.75 11.52
C GLY A 46 -5.72 -2.41 11.36
N PHE A 47 -5.18 -1.66 12.34
CA PHE A 47 -3.73 -1.50 12.58
C PHE A 47 -2.96 -0.62 11.57
N GLY A 48 -2.55 0.58 11.98
CA GLY A 48 -1.64 1.44 11.21
C GLY A 48 -1.82 2.93 11.44
N PHE A 49 -0.84 3.73 11.02
CA PHE A 49 -0.97 5.19 10.99
C PHE A 49 -1.92 5.58 9.84
N ASN A 50 -3.04 6.22 10.17
CA ASN A 50 -3.86 6.87 9.14
C ASN A 50 -3.25 8.25 8.79
N ARG A 51 -3.57 8.80 7.61
CA ARG A 51 -3.04 10.08 7.14
C ARG A 51 -3.23 11.24 8.13
N LYS A 52 -4.33 11.27 8.89
CA LYS A 52 -4.58 12.28 9.93
C LYS A 52 -3.65 12.07 11.13
N ASN A 53 -3.46 10.84 11.57
CA ASN A 53 -2.60 10.46 12.70
C ASN A 53 -1.12 10.74 12.38
N GLU A 54 -0.68 10.50 11.15
CA GLU A 54 0.67 10.85 10.71
C GLU A 54 0.94 12.35 10.83
N ILE A 55 0.00 13.18 10.37
CA ILE A 55 0.14 14.64 10.45
C ILE A 55 0.13 15.11 11.91
N ILE A 56 -0.76 14.56 12.74
CA ILE A 56 -0.84 14.93 14.16
C ILE A 56 0.43 14.53 14.91
N ASN A 57 0.89 13.28 14.72
CA ASN A 57 2.12 12.78 15.33
C ASN A 57 3.35 13.54 14.83
N GLY A 58 3.41 13.86 13.54
CA GLY A 58 4.48 14.66 12.96
C GLY A 58 4.55 16.07 13.55
N LYS A 59 3.40 16.76 13.70
CA LYS A 59 3.34 18.07 14.36
C LYS A 59 3.75 18.01 15.83
N ALA A 60 3.30 16.99 16.56
CA ALA A 60 3.70 16.77 17.94
C ALA A 60 5.20 16.51 18.07
N ALA A 61 5.78 15.74 17.16
CA ALA A 61 7.22 15.47 17.12
C ALA A 61 8.05 16.73 16.86
N VAL A 62 7.63 17.60 15.93
CA VAL A 62 8.32 18.88 15.68
C VAL A 62 8.31 19.78 16.91
N ILE A 63 7.15 19.91 17.57
CA ILE A 63 7.03 20.72 18.80
C ILE A 63 7.88 20.11 19.91
N GLY A 64 7.78 18.80 20.12
CA GLY A 64 8.58 18.09 21.12
C GLY A 64 10.07 18.27 20.89
N PHE A 65 10.54 18.14 19.64
CA PHE A 65 11.94 18.33 19.31
C PHE A 65 12.44 19.75 19.58
N LEU A 66 11.65 20.78 19.24
CA LEU A 66 12.00 22.17 19.57
C LEU A 66 12.12 22.38 21.08
N LEU A 67 11.18 21.85 21.87
CA LEU A 67 11.26 21.92 23.33
C LEU A 67 12.49 21.21 23.88
N LEU A 68 12.92 20.10 23.27
CA LEU A 68 14.15 19.41 23.67
C LEU A 68 15.40 20.27 23.39
N LEU A 69 15.44 20.93 22.23
CA LEU A 69 16.53 21.86 21.89
C LEU A 69 16.57 23.05 22.84
N ASP A 70 15.42 23.66 23.13
CA ASP A 70 15.33 24.80 24.05
C ASP A 70 15.75 24.39 25.47
N PHE A 71 15.31 23.22 25.94
CA PHE A 71 15.71 22.66 27.23
C PHE A 71 17.22 22.42 27.30
N GLU A 72 17.80 21.83 26.26
CA GLU A 72 19.25 21.57 26.20
C GLU A 72 20.04 22.88 26.16
N LEU A 73 19.59 23.88 25.40
CA LEU A 73 20.25 25.19 25.31
C LEU A 73 20.23 25.95 26.64
N LEU A 74 19.11 25.91 27.37
CA LEU A 74 18.98 26.59 28.67
C LEU A 74 19.73 25.88 29.80
N THR A 75 19.78 24.55 29.78
CA THR A 75 20.36 23.76 30.89
C THR A 75 21.79 23.30 30.64
N GLY A 76 22.25 23.31 29.38
CA GLY A 76 23.55 22.78 28.96
C GLY A 76 23.69 21.26 29.14
N LYS A 77 22.59 20.54 29.39
CA LYS A 77 22.56 19.10 29.61
C LYS A 77 21.47 18.49 28.73
N GLY A 78 21.82 17.44 27.97
CA GLY A 78 20.82 16.68 27.21
C GLY A 78 19.74 16.10 28.12
N LEU A 79 18.50 15.97 27.61
CA LEU A 79 17.31 15.59 28.38
C LEU A 79 17.54 14.37 29.29
N LEU A 80 18.12 13.30 28.75
CA LEU A 80 18.29 12.03 29.47
C LEU A 80 19.16 12.18 30.72
N LYS A 81 20.14 13.07 30.69
CA LYS A 81 20.98 13.41 31.85
C LYS A 81 20.32 14.46 32.72
N GLY A 82 19.65 15.44 32.12
CA GLY A 82 18.97 16.53 32.82
C GLY A 82 17.79 16.06 33.68
N THR A 83 17.10 14.99 33.28
CA THR A 83 15.96 14.42 34.02
C THR A 83 16.36 13.34 35.02
N GLY A 84 17.64 12.96 35.10
CA GLY A 84 18.09 11.81 35.92
C GLY A 84 17.68 10.45 35.36
N PHE A 85 17.14 10.40 34.12
CA PHE A 85 16.72 9.16 33.50
C PHE A 85 17.89 8.19 33.26
N LEU A 86 19.07 8.71 32.91
CA LEU A 86 20.28 7.88 32.80
C LEU A 86 20.62 7.22 34.14
N ASP A 87 20.53 7.95 35.24
CA ASP A 87 20.84 7.42 36.57
C ASP A 87 19.87 6.30 36.97
N PHE A 88 18.59 6.45 36.61
CA PHE A 88 17.60 5.38 36.77
C PHE A 88 17.97 4.12 35.97
N ILE A 89 18.32 4.26 34.69
CA ILE A 89 18.70 3.12 33.84
C ILE A 89 19.95 2.41 34.38
N TYR A 90 20.96 3.17 34.80
CA TYR A 90 22.17 2.60 35.40
C TYR A 90 21.89 1.90 36.72
N SER A 91 21.05 2.48 37.58
CA SER A 91 20.63 1.85 38.83
C SER A 91 19.85 0.55 38.59
N ALA A 92 18.93 0.54 37.62
CA ALA A 92 18.16 -0.64 37.27
C ALA A 92 19.04 -1.74 36.67
N SER A 93 19.98 -1.39 35.78
CA SER A 93 20.93 -2.33 35.19
C SER A 93 21.84 -2.98 36.23
N ASN A 94 22.29 -2.21 37.23
CA ASN A 94 23.13 -2.74 38.31
C ASN A 94 22.36 -3.64 39.28
N ALA A 95 21.04 -3.48 39.40
CA ALA A 95 20.20 -4.35 40.24
C ALA A 95 19.90 -5.71 39.59
N LEU A 96 20.12 -5.84 38.28
CA LEU A 96 19.87 -7.06 37.50
C LEU A 96 21.15 -7.89 37.24
N ASN A 97 22.33 -7.35 37.55
CA ASN A 97 23.63 -8.04 37.53
C ASN A 97 23.99 -8.54 38.93
#